data_AF-A0A836KFK4-F1
#
_entry.id   AF-A0A836KFK4-F1
#
_cell.length_a   1.000
_cell.length_b   1.000
_cell.length_c   1.000
_cell.angle_alpha   90.00
_cell.angle_beta   90.00
_cell.angle_gamma   90.00
#
_symmetry.space_group_name_H-M   'P 1'
#
loop_
_entity.id
_entity.type
_entity.pdbx_description
1 polymer ?
#
loop_
_entity_poly.entity_id
_entity_poly.type
_entity_poly.pdbx_seq_one_letter_code
_entity_poly.pdbx_strand_id
1 'polypeptide(L)'
;MPEICISITKVQVGHVLGKGACTLRAIQDRTGAKLEILDEGPQVKITADDAAQVAAARAEVQKIVAQQENPDYEGPEGALLRKEANNLGHKRSTLFDEATKRREAGDHESANKLVALAKQAGEDMQACHRKAAAAIARYNNEEKGKGEDFFDMHGLRLEEAMEMLKARMARLEEKPEGTMTEFELIPGAGHHSAPGAQKLKGATLEYVASKGYAYEEVNAGTLLVKVPGLGEGVLSKPEDGDKAPVKPKQSDKAAARKSASKSCCVCM
;
A
#
# COMPACT_ATOMS: atom_id res chain seq x y z
N MET A 1 -35.78 -13.67 23.10
CA MET A 1 -34.40 -13.44 22.62
C MET A 1 -34.49 -12.48 21.46
N PRO A 2 -33.97 -11.26 21.58
CA PRO A 2 -33.88 -10.33 20.46
C PRO A 2 -33.04 -10.94 19.32
N GLU A 3 -33.56 -10.86 18.10
CA GLU A 3 -32.86 -11.23 16.87
C GLU A 3 -32.86 -10.06 15.88
N ILE A 4 -31.74 -9.86 15.19
CA ILE A 4 -31.60 -8.86 14.12
C ILE A 4 -30.90 -9.51 12.93
N CYS A 5 -31.43 -9.29 11.74
CA CYS A 5 -30.78 -9.65 10.49
C CYS A 5 -30.22 -8.40 9.80
N ILE A 6 -28.94 -8.46 9.41
CA ILE A 6 -28.28 -7.40 8.65
C ILE A 6 -27.98 -7.94 7.26
N SER A 7 -28.52 -7.30 6.23
CA SER A 7 -28.15 -7.58 4.84
C SER A 7 -26.75 -7.05 4.55
N ILE A 8 -25.88 -7.92 4.07
CA ILE A 8 -24.49 -7.62 3.68
C ILE A 8 -24.23 -8.16 2.27
N THR A 9 -23.07 -7.90 1.68
CA THR A 9 -22.66 -8.48 0.39
C THR A 9 -21.82 -9.73 0.59
N LYS A 10 -21.65 -10.57 -0.44
CA LYS A 10 -20.79 -11.76 -0.39
C LYS A 10 -19.34 -11.44 0.00
N VAL A 11 -18.85 -10.25 -0.36
CA VAL A 11 -17.50 -9.77 0.00
C VAL A 11 -17.45 -9.42 1.48
N GLN A 12 -18.47 -8.72 1.99
CA GLN A 12 -18.58 -8.35 3.40
C GLN A 12 -18.67 -9.57 4.33
N VAL A 13 -19.27 -10.69 3.88
CA VAL A 13 -19.32 -11.96 4.63
C VAL A 13 -17.92 -12.43 5.00
N GLY A 14 -16.99 -12.40 4.05
CA GLY A 14 -15.60 -12.80 4.27
C GLY A 14 -14.87 -11.93 5.30
N HIS A 15 -15.19 -10.64 5.36
CA HIS A 15 -14.59 -9.70 6.31
C HIS A 15 -15.20 -9.78 7.71
N VAL A 16 -16.51 -10.02 7.81
CA VAL A 16 -17.18 -10.30 9.09
C VAL A 16 -16.66 -11.60 9.69
N LEU A 17 -16.39 -12.62 8.87
CA LEU A 17 -15.72 -13.85 9.31
C LEU A 17 -14.26 -13.59 9.71
N GLY A 18 -13.49 -12.94 8.84
CA GLY A 18 -12.04 -12.85 8.96
C GLY A 18 -11.33 -14.17 8.65
N LYS A 19 -9.98 -14.12 8.59
CA LYS A 19 -9.15 -15.32 8.32
C LYS A 19 -9.41 -16.38 9.40
N GLY A 20 -9.96 -17.53 8.99
CA GLY A 20 -10.28 -18.63 9.90
C GLY A 20 -11.41 -18.33 10.90
N ALA A 21 -12.34 -17.43 10.57
CA ALA A 21 -13.44 -16.99 11.45
C ALA A 21 -12.99 -16.27 12.74
N CYS A 22 -11.75 -15.75 12.77
CA CYS A 22 -11.19 -15.08 13.94
C CYS A 22 -11.95 -13.80 14.32
N THR A 23 -12.34 -13.00 13.34
CA THR A 23 -13.08 -11.75 13.55
C THR A 23 -14.48 -12.03 14.09
N LEU A 24 -15.18 -13.01 13.51
CA LEU A 24 -16.51 -13.41 13.98
C LEU A 24 -16.46 -13.88 15.44
N ARG A 25 -15.51 -14.75 15.80
CA ARG A 25 -15.32 -15.20 17.18
C ARG A 25 -15.01 -14.04 18.13
N ALA A 26 -14.13 -13.14 17.73
CA ALA A 26 -13.79 -11.96 18.55
C ALA A 26 -14.98 -11.02 18.78
N ILE A 27 -15.93 -10.92 17.84
CA ILE A 27 -17.17 -10.16 18.03
C ILE A 27 -18.08 -10.90 19.02
N GLN A 28 -18.24 -12.22 18.87
CA GLN A 28 -19.04 -13.03 19.78
C GLN A 28 -18.50 -12.97 21.21
N ASP A 29 -17.19 -13.06 21.39
CA ASP A 29 -16.53 -13.01 22.70
C ASP A 29 -16.69 -11.64 23.39
N ARG A 30 -16.59 -10.54 22.62
CA ARG A 30 -16.71 -9.18 23.16
C ARG A 30 -18.14 -8.75 23.46
N THR A 31 -19.10 -9.21 22.65
CA THR A 31 -20.49 -8.75 22.71
C THR A 31 -21.42 -9.73 23.42
N GLY A 32 -21.00 -10.99 23.58
CA GLY A 32 -21.84 -12.07 24.10
C GLY A 32 -22.97 -12.50 23.15
N ALA A 33 -23.05 -11.92 21.95
CA ALA A 33 -24.06 -12.26 20.96
C ALA A 33 -23.62 -13.44 20.09
N LYS A 34 -24.57 -14.26 19.66
CA LYS A 34 -24.36 -15.32 18.66
C LYS A 34 -24.55 -14.74 17.26
N LEU A 35 -23.55 -14.91 16.39
CA LEU A 35 -23.60 -14.49 14.99
C LEU A 35 -23.67 -15.73 14.09
N GLU A 36 -24.69 -15.78 13.23
CA GLU A 36 -24.88 -16.83 12.22
C GLU A 36 -24.97 -16.17 10.84
N ILE A 37 -24.29 -16.73 9.86
CA ILE A 37 -24.35 -16.25 8.47
C ILE A 37 -25.34 -17.12 7.74
N LEU A 38 -26.35 -16.50 7.12
CA LEU A 38 -27.35 -17.19 6.32
C LEU A 38 -26.91 -17.15 4.85
N ASP A 39 -26.96 -18.31 4.21
CA ASP A 39 -26.60 -18.46 2.79
C ASP A 39 -27.78 -18.11 1.85
N GLU A 40 -29.02 -18.07 2.36
CA GLU A 40 -30.23 -17.64 1.63
C GLU A 40 -30.34 -16.11 1.53
N GLY A 41 -29.34 -15.54 0.86
CA GLY A 41 -29.12 -14.09 0.77
C GLY A 41 -28.07 -13.68 1.80
N PRO A 42 -26.98 -12.97 1.40
CA PRO A 42 -25.86 -12.65 2.28
C PRO A 42 -26.33 -11.81 3.48
N GLN A 43 -26.67 -12.47 4.59
CA GLN A 43 -27.21 -11.84 5.78
C GLN A 43 -26.49 -12.39 7.02
N VAL A 44 -26.24 -11.51 7.99
CA VAL A 44 -25.76 -11.89 9.32
C VAL A 44 -26.94 -11.82 10.28
N LYS A 45 -27.31 -12.97 10.83
CA LYS A 45 -28.27 -13.11 11.90
C LYS A 45 -27.54 -12.97 13.24
N ILE A 46 -27.93 -11.99 14.03
CA ILE A 46 -27.40 -11.72 15.37
C ILE A 46 -28.48 -12.08 16.39
N THR A 47 -28.15 -12.95 17.34
CA THR A 47 -29.06 -13.40 18.40
C THR A 47 -28.38 -13.25 19.76
N ALA A 48 -29.04 -12.65 20.75
CA ALA A 48 -28.52 -12.60 22.12
C ALA A 48 -29.66 -12.63 23.15
N ASP A 49 -29.31 -12.74 24.43
CA ASP A 49 -30.27 -12.74 25.52
C ASP A 49 -30.74 -11.33 25.89
N ASP A 50 -29.88 -10.33 25.70
CA ASP A 50 -30.15 -8.91 25.97
C ASP A 50 -30.12 -8.06 24.68
N ALA A 51 -31.04 -7.09 24.58
CA ALA A 51 -31.11 -6.15 23.47
C ALA A 51 -29.86 -5.25 23.37
N ALA A 52 -29.19 -4.96 24.49
CA ALA A 52 -27.95 -4.20 24.49
C ALA A 52 -26.79 -4.97 23.81
N GLN A 53 -26.72 -6.29 24.01
CA GLN A 53 -25.72 -7.16 23.38
C GLN A 53 -25.93 -7.22 21.86
N VAL A 54 -27.19 -7.35 21.42
CA VAL A 54 -27.53 -7.32 19.98
C VAL A 54 -27.20 -5.97 19.36
N ALA A 55 -27.45 -4.85 20.06
CA ALA A 55 -27.11 -3.52 19.58
C ALA A 55 -25.59 -3.31 19.47
N ALA A 56 -24.81 -3.79 20.45
CA ALA A 56 -23.36 -3.74 20.41
C ALA A 56 -22.77 -4.56 19.25
N ALA A 57 -23.23 -5.81 19.08
CA ALA A 57 -22.83 -6.67 17.97
C ALA A 57 -23.22 -6.08 16.61
N ARG A 58 -24.43 -5.51 16.49
CA ARG A 58 -24.86 -4.78 15.30
C ARG A 58 -23.93 -3.62 14.99
N ALA A 59 -23.57 -2.80 15.99
CA ALA A 59 -22.69 -1.66 15.79
C ALA A 59 -21.29 -2.11 15.33
N GLU A 60 -20.76 -3.23 15.83
CA GLU A 60 -19.49 -3.76 15.37
C GLU A 60 -19.53 -4.33 13.96
N VAL A 61 -20.56 -5.12 13.65
CA VAL A 61 -20.75 -5.64 12.29
C VAL A 61 -20.95 -4.48 11.31
N GLN A 62 -21.73 -3.46 11.68
CA GLN A 62 -21.90 -2.25 10.87
C GLN A 62 -20.59 -1.46 10.71
N LYS A 63 -19.73 -1.40 11.73
CA LYS A 63 -18.39 -0.80 11.59
C LYS A 63 -17.53 -1.55 10.58
N ILE A 64 -17.52 -2.89 10.64
CA ILE A 64 -16.78 -3.71 9.67
C ILE A 64 -17.34 -3.52 8.26
N VAL A 65 -18.67 -3.57 8.12
CA VAL A 65 -19.36 -3.32 6.86
C VAL A 65 -19.06 -1.92 6.33
N ALA A 66 -19.11 -0.88 7.16
CA ALA A 66 -18.81 0.51 6.78
C ALA A 66 -17.33 0.74 6.44
N GLN A 67 -16.41 0.10 7.18
CA GLN A 67 -14.98 0.10 6.84
C GLN A 67 -14.71 -0.59 5.50
N GLN A 68 -15.53 -1.57 5.11
CA GLN A 68 -15.47 -2.19 3.79
C GLN A 68 -16.14 -1.34 2.71
N GLU A 69 -17.19 -0.59 3.05
CA GLU A 69 -17.84 0.33 2.11
C GLU A 69 -16.96 1.55 1.79
N ASN A 70 -16.10 1.98 2.71
CA ASN A 70 -15.15 3.07 2.49
C ASN A 70 -13.81 2.82 3.20
N PRO A 71 -12.98 1.89 2.71
CA PRO A 71 -11.67 1.64 3.31
C PRO A 71 -10.79 2.88 3.08
N ASP A 72 -10.18 3.39 4.14
CA ASP A 72 -9.29 4.54 4.03
C ASP A 72 -7.97 4.12 3.39
N TYR A 73 -7.96 4.17 2.06
CA TYR A 73 -6.80 3.89 1.23
C TYR A 73 -5.91 5.12 1.01
N GLU A 74 -6.35 6.31 1.42
CA GLU A 74 -5.57 7.53 1.19
C GLU A 74 -4.73 7.91 2.42
N GLY A 75 -5.14 7.46 3.61
CA GLY A 75 -4.51 7.82 4.87
C GLY A 75 -4.77 9.29 5.23
N PRO A 76 -4.41 9.70 6.46
CA PRO A 76 -4.76 11.03 6.97
C PRO A 76 -4.09 12.16 6.19
N GLU A 77 -2.80 12.04 5.86
CA GLU A 77 -2.06 13.05 5.11
C GLU A 77 -2.49 13.09 3.63
N GLY A 78 -2.61 11.91 3.00
CA GLY A 78 -3.03 11.79 1.61
C GLY A 78 -4.42 12.36 1.37
N ALA A 79 -5.38 12.05 2.24
CA ALA A 79 -6.75 12.56 2.14
C ALA A 79 -6.83 14.09 2.28
N LEU A 80 -6.02 14.69 3.17
CA LEU A 80 -5.96 16.16 3.32
C LEU A 80 -5.43 16.83 2.05
N LEU A 81 -4.31 16.34 1.52
CA LEU A 81 -3.72 16.85 0.28
C LEU A 81 -4.64 16.63 -0.92
N ARG A 82 -5.35 15.50 -0.98
CA ARG A 82 -6.33 15.21 -2.03
C ARG A 82 -7.51 16.18 -1.97
N LYS A 83 -7.99 16.50 -0.77
CA LYS A 83 -9.03 17.50 -0.55
C LYS A 83 -8.57 18.90 -1.00
N GLU A 84 -7.36 19.29 -0.65
CA GLU A 84 -6.79 20.57 -1.10
C GLU A 84 -6.71 20.65 -2.63
N ALA A 85 -6.20 19.59 -3.27
CA ALA A 85 -6.13 19.52 -4.72
C ALA A 85 -7.53 19.60 -5.36
N ASN A 86 -8.54 18.92 -4.80
CA ASN A 86 -9.92 19.00 -5.30
C ASN A 86 -10.48 20.43 -5.17
N ASN A 87 -10.18 21.15 -4.08
CA ASN A 87 -10.57 22.56 -3.92
C ASN A 87 -9.92 23.46 -4.99
N LEU A 88 -8.65 23.24 -5.32
CA LEU A 88 -7.98 23.93 -6.43
C LEU A 88 -8.64 23.58 -7.78
N GLY A 89 -9.06 22.34 -7.97
CA GLY A 89 -9.84 21.91 -9.12
C GLY A 89 -11.18 22.63 -9.24
N HIS A 90 -11.92 22.78 -8.15
CA HIS A 90 -13.15 23.57 -8.12
C HIS A 90 -12.89 25.04 -8.47
N LYS A 91 -11.86 25.66 -7.87
CA LYS A 91 -11.45 27.03 -8.18
C LYS A 91 -11.07 27.20 -9.66
N ARG A 92 -10.37 26.22 -10.24
CA ARG A 92 -10.04 26.21 -11.67
C ARG A 92 -11.31 26.20 -12.52
N SER A 93 -12.26 25.31 -12.22
CA SER A 93 -13.52 25.22 -12.97
C SER A 93 -14.30 26.54 -12.89
N THR A 94 -14.43 27.14 -11.71
CA THR A 94 -15.14 28.43 -11.56
C THR A 94 -14.49 29.54 -12.37
N LEU A 95 -13.16 29.60 -12.39
CA LEU A 95 -12.43 30.61 -13.18
C LEU A 95 -12.63 30.41 -14.68
N PHE A 96 -12.68 29.16 -15.17
CA PHE A 96 -12.98 28.88 -16.58
C PHE A 96 -14.42 29.21 -16.95
N ASP A 97 -15.38 28.93 -16.08
CA ASP A 97 -16.78 29.28 -16.29
C ASP A 97 -16.96 30.81 -16.36
N GLU A 98 -16.33 31.55 -15.45
CA GLU A 98 -16.32 33.01 -15.49
C GLU A 98 -15.61 33.57 -16.73
N ALA A 99 -14.46 33.00 -17.10
CA ALA A 99 -13.75 33.40 -18.33
C ALA A 99 -14.62 33.20 -19.58
N THR A 100 -15.37 32.12 -19.63
CA THR A 100 -16.29 31.81 -20.74
C THR A 100 -17.40 32.86 -20.81
N LYS A 101 -18.04 33.19 -19.69
CA LYS A 101 -19.05 34.26 -19.60
C LYS A 101 -18.51 35.62 -20.05
N ARG A 102 -17.28 35.98 -19.65
CA ARG A 102 -16.63 37.23 -20.09
C ARG A 102 -16.37 37.27 -21.58
N ARG A 103 -15.94 36.14 -22.16
CA ARG A 103 -15.71 36.00 -23.60
C ARG A 103 -17.02 36.11 -24.39
N GLU A 104 -18.09 35.50 -23.91
CA GLU A 104 -19.43 35.60 -24.51
C GLU A 104 -19.98 37.03 -24.45
N ALA A 105 -19.65 37.78 -23.40
CA ALA A 105 -19.99 39.20 -23.27
C ALA A 105 -19.10 40.15 -24.11
N GLY A 106 -18.14 39.62 -24.87
CA GLY A 106 -17.20 40.42 -25.69
C GLY A 106 -16.00 41.01 -24.93
N ASP A 107 -15.88 40.75 -23.63
CA ASP A 107 -14.76 41.19 -22.78
C ASP A 107 -13.61 40.17 -22.87
N HIS A 108 -12.88 40.21 -23.99
CA HIS A 108 -11.78 39.29 -24.26
C HIS A 108 -10.57 39.49 -23.33
N GLU A 109 -10.30 40.71 -22.88
CA GLU A 109 -9.15 41.00 -22.01
C GLU A 109 -9.34 40.37 -20.63
N SER A 110 -10.50 40.59 -19.99
CA SER A 110 -10.78 39.99 -18.68
C SER A 110 -10.90 38.47 -18.79
N ALA A 111 -11.49 37.96 -19.88
CA ALA A 111 -11.54 36.52 -20.13
C ALA A 111 -10.13 35.91 -20.16
N ASN A 112 -9.20 36.52 -20.89
CA ASN A 112 -7.82 36.01 -20.98
C ASN A 112 -7.09 36.06 -19.63
N LYS A 113 -7.32 37.09 -18.81
CA LYS A 113 -6.78 37.15 -17.43
C LYS A 113 -7.31 36.01 -16.56
N LEU A 114 -8.62 35.74 -16.61
CA LEU A 114 -9.24 34.64 -15.87
C LEU A 114 -8.73 33.27 -16.36
N VAL A 115 -8.54 33.09 -17.68
CA VAL A 115 -7.92 31.88 -18.24
C VAL A 115 -6.51 31.67 -17.69
N ALA A 116 -5.69 32.72 -17.61
CA ALA A 116 -4.34 32.61 -17.04
C ALA A 116 -4.38 32.16 -15.57
N LEU A 117 -5.28 32.73 -14.76
CA LEU A 117 -5.49 32.32 -13.38
C LEU A 117 -6.01 30.88 -13.27
N ALA A 118 -6.90 30.46 -14.16
CA ALA A 118 -7.44 29.10 -14.20
C ALA A 118 -6.37 28.07 -14.58
N LYS A 119 -5.45 28.43 -15.48
CA LYS A 119 -4.28 27.61 -15.82
C LYS A 119 -3.35 27.45 -14.62
N GLN A 120 -3.01 28.55 -13.93
CA GLN A 120 -2.20 28.49 -12.72
C GLN A 120 -2.84 27.61 -11.64
N ALA A 121 -4.14 27.78 -11.38
CA ALA A 121 -4.86 26.92 -10.44
C ALA A 121 -4.84 25.44 -10.87
N GLY A 122 -4.80 25.16 -12.19
CA GLY A 122 -4.59 23.82 -12.73
C GLY A 122 -3.21 23.25 -12.46
N GLU A 123 -2.16 24.05 -12.62
CA GLU A 123 -0.79 23.65 -12.29
C GLU A 123 -0.63 23.37 -10.79
N ASP A 124 -1.17 24.24 -9.94
CA ASP A 124 -1.18 24.09 -8.48
C ASP A 124 -1.96 22.82 -8.07
N MET A 125 -3.13 22.59 -8.69
CA MET A 125 -3.93 21.37 -8.48
C MET A 125 -3.13 20.11 -8.81
N GLN A 126 -2.44 20.07 -9.96
CA GLN A 126 -1.65 18.91 -10.34
C GLN A 126 -0.45 18.70 -9.41
N ALA A 127 0.20 19.79 -8.97
CA ALA A 127 1.27 19.71 -7.99
C ALA A 127 0.77 19.14 -6.65
N CYS A 128 -0.40 19.56 -6.16
CA CYS A 128 -1.00 19.00 -4.95
C CYS A 128 -1.46 17.55 -5.14
N HIS A 129 -1.98 17.17 -6.32
CA HIS A 129 -2.28 15.77 -6.61
C HIS A 129 -1.03 14.89 -6.58
N ARG A 130 0.10 15.34 -7.14
CA ARG A 130 1.38 14.62 -7.04
C ARG A 130 1.84 14.44 -5.59
N LYS A 131 1.72 15.47 -4.76
CA LYS A 131 2.02 15.38 -3.32
C LYS A 131 1.10 14.39 -2.61
N ALA A 132 -0.20 14.46 -2.89
CA ALA A 132 -1.18 13.53 -2.34
C ALA A 132 -0.84 12.08 -2.73
N ALA A 133 -0.56 11.82 -4.02
CA ALA A 133 -0.18 10.51 -4.50
C ALA A 133 1.05 9.96 -3.78
N ALA A 134 2.09 10.77 -3.59
CA ALA A 134 3.30 10.35 -2.88
C ALA A 134 3.00 9.99 -1.41
N ALA A 135 2.18 10.80 -0.71
CA ALA A 135 1.77 10.51 0.67
C ALA A 135 0.93 9.23 0.77
N ILE A 136 -0.02 9.04 -0.16
CA ILE A 136 -0.87 7.84 -0.24
C ILE A 136 -0.02 6.60 -0.50
N ALA A 137 0.89 6.66 -1.46
CA ALA A 137 1.79 5.56 -1.76
C ALA A 137 2.67 5.22 -0.55
N ARG A 138 3.21 6.24 0.13
CA ARG A 138 4.00 6.07 1.36
C ARG A 138 3.24 5.33 2.46
N TYR A 139 2.01 5.78 2.73
CA TYR A 139 1.11 5.17 3.71
C TYR A 139 0.76 3.73 3.35
N ASN A 140 0.50 3.46 2.07
CA ASN A 140 0.09 2.12 1.63
C ASN A 140 1.23 1.12 1.50
N ASN A 141 2.47 1.57 1.35
CA ASN A 141 3.60 0.73 1.00
C ASN A 141 4.71 0.75 2.06
N GLU A 142 5.46 1.85 2.13
CA GLU A 142 6.63 1.98 3.00
C GLU A 142 6.26 1.83 4.48
N GLU A 143 5.15 2.41 4.91
CA GLU A 143 4.70 2.34 6.32
C GLU A 143 4.14 0.97 6.70
N LYS A 144 3.77 0.13 5.73
CA LYS A 144 3.34 -1.26 5.97
C LYS A 144 4.50 -2.25 6.05
N GLY A 145 5.74 -1.82 5.83
CA GLY A 145 6.95 -2.62 6.07
C GLY A 145 7.14 -3.81 5.11
N LYS A 146 6.49 -3.80 3.94
CA LYS A 146 6.55 -4.91 2.96
C LYS A 146 7.72 -4.83 1.97
N GLY A 147 8.59 -3.82 2.09
CA GLY A 147 9.79 -3.68 1.25
C GLY A 147 9.50 -3.24 -0.19
N GLU A 148 10.48 -3.40 -1.08
CA GLU A 148 10.42 -2.93 -2.47
C GLU A 148 9.64 -3.87 -3.40
N ASP A 149 9.49 -5.12 -3.00
CA ASP A 149 8.83 -6.19 -3.77
C ASP A 149 7.31 -6.20 -3.54
N PHE A 150 6.75 -5.09 -3.06
CA PHE A 150 5.33 -4.88 -2.82
C PHE A 150 4.88 -3.51 -3.34
N PHE A 151 3.70 -3.47 -3.97
CA PHE A 151 3.07 -2.21 -4.34
C PHE A 151 1.54 -2.26 -4.30
N ASP A 152 0.98 -1.63 -3.28
CA ASP A 152 -0.42 -1.30 -3.11
C ASP A 152 -0.73 0.05 -3.76
N MET A 153 -1.61 -0.01 -4.77
CA MET A 153 -1.98 1.11 -5.63
C MET A 153 -3.35 1.69 -5.26
N HIS A 154 -3.99 1.21 -4.18
CA HIS A 154 -5.26 1.77 -3.75
C HIS A 154 -5.12 3.27 -3.42
N GLY A 155 -6.20 4.04 -3.65
CA GLY A 155 -6.21 5.49 -3.43
C GLY A 155 -5.42 6.32 -4.46
N LEU A 156 -4.61 5.68 -5.31
CA LEU A 156 -3.90 6.34 -6.40
C LEU A 156 -4.80 6.47 -7.63
N ARG A 157 -4.62 7.56 -8.39
CA ARG A 157 -5.23 7.72 -9.70
C ARG A 157 -4.43 6.94 -10.74
N LEU A 158 -5.05 6.63 -11.88
CA LEU A 158 -4.46 5.81 -12.95
C LEU A 158 -3.04 6.26 -13.34
N GLU A 159 -2.88 7.54 -13.70
CA GLU A 159 -1.59 8.07 -14.14
C GLU A 159 -0.54 8.02 -13.03
N GLU A 160 -0.91 8.45 -11.82
CA GLU A 160 -0.04 8.45 -10.62
C GLU A 160 0.47 7.04 -10.32
N ALA A 161 -0.45 6.07 -10.32
CA ALA A 161 -0.16 4.70 -9.98
C ALA A 161 0.73 4.02 -11.03
N MET A 162 0.47 4.28 -12.32
CA MET A 162 1.28 3.72 -13.41
C MET A 162 2.68 4.35 -13.47
N GLU A 163 2.83 5.64 -13.16
CA GLU A 163 4.14 6.29 -13.04
C GLU A 163 4.97 5.63 -11.93
N MET A 164 4.39 5.44 -10.75
CA MET A 164 5.05 4.79 -9.61
C MET A 164 5.35 3.32 -9.87
N LEU A 165 4.44 2.59 -10.54
CA LEU A 165 4.65 1.21 -10.94
C LEU A 165 5.87 1.07 -11.84
N LYS A 166 5.98 1.91 -12.88
CA LYS A 166 7.12 1.95 -13.80
C LYS A 166 8.43 2.21 -13.06
N ALA A 167 8.43 3.18 -12.14
CA ALA A 167 9.61 3.51 -11.35
C ALA A 167 10.03 2.38 -10.39
N ARG A 168 9.07 1.69 -9.76
CA ARG A 168 9.35 0.51 -8.93
C ARG A 168 9.89 -0.65 -9.75
N MET A 169 9.24 -0.99 -10.86
CA MET A 169 9.70 -2.06 -11.75
C MET A 169 11.09 -1.79 -12.30
N ALA A 170 11.42 -0.55 -12.68
CA ALA A 170 12.76 -0.18 -13.12
C ALA A 170 13.83 -0.49 -12.04
N ARG A 171 13.56 -0.20 -10.76
CA ARG A 171 14.48 -0.56 -9.66
C ARG A 171 14.64 -2.07 -9.47
N LEU A 172 13.57 -2.84 -9.70
CA LEU A 172 13.64 -4.30 -9.66
C LEU A 172 14.45 -4.84 -10.84
N GLU A 173 14.30 -4.23 -12.03
CA GLU A 173 15.09 -4.52 -13.23
C GLU A 173 16.57 -4.14 -13.06
N GLU A 174 16.93 -3.18 -12.21
CA GLU A 174 18.33 -2.84 -11.90
C GLU A 174 19.07 -3.89 -11.04
N LYS A 175 18.34 -4.86 -10.45
CA LYS A 175 18.97 -5.95 -9.69
C LYS A 175 19.84 -6.82 -10.61
N PRO A 176 20.88 -7.51 -10.09
CA PRO A 176 21.81 -8.28 -10.91
C PRO A 176 21.13 -9.34 -11.79
N GLU A 177 21.67 -9.54 -12.98
CA GLU A 177 21.24 -10.59 -13.90
C GLU A 177 21.26 -11.96 -13.23
N GLY A 178 20.18 -12.73 -13.41
CA GLY A 178 19.96 -14.02 -12.76
C GLY A 178 19.17 -13.94 -11.44
N THR A 179 18.91 -12.73 -10.92
CA THR A 179 17.93 -12.56 -9.84
C THR A 179 16.51 -12.54 -10.40
N MET A 180 15.56 -13.11 -9.65
CA MET A 180 14.14 -13.06 -9.96
C MET A 180 13.40 -12.58 -8.72
N THR A 181 12.68 -11.46 -8.86
CA THR A 181 11.90 -10.88 -7.78
C THR A 181 10.43 -11.21 -7.99
N GLU A 182 9.77 -11.73 -6.95
CA GLU A 182 8.32 -11.87 -6.92
C GLU A 182 7.70 -10.56 -6.43
N PHE A 183 7.20 -9.75 -7.36
CA PHE A 183 6.64 -8.43 -7.10
C PHE A 183 5.12 -8.52 -6.88
N GLU A 184 4.68 -8.31 -5.63
CA GLU A 184 3.25 -8.32 -5.26
C GLU A 184 2.61 -6.97 -5.59
N LEU A 185 1.75 -6.96 -6.61
CA LEU A 185 1.00 -5.79 -7.08
C LEU A 185 -0.46 -5.85 -6.66
N ILE A 186 -0.96 -4.76 -6.06
CA ILE A 186 -2.37 -4.63 -5.67
C ILE A 186 -2.97 -3.40 -6.39
N PRO A 187 -3.39 -3.54 -7.67
CA PRO A 187 -4.08 -2.48 -8.41
C PRO A 187 -5.51 -2.21 -7.91
N GLY A 188 -6.04 -3.08 -7.05
CA GLY A 188 -7.39 -2.99 -6.48
C GLY A 188 -8.46 -3.71 -7.29
N ALA A 189 -9.50 -4.16 -6.61
CA ALA A 189 -10.56 -5.00 -7.20
C ALA A 189 -11.59 -4.22 -8.02
N GLY A 190 -11.57 -2.89 -8.00
CA GLY A 190 -12.50 -2.04 -8.78
C GLY A 190 -13.97 -2.03 -8.33
N HIS A 191 -14.29 -2.62 -7.17
CA HIS A 191 -15.67 -2.74 -6.67
C HIS A 191 -16.13 -1.53 -5.83
N HIS A 192 -15.20 -0.74 -5.27
CA HIS A 192 -15.50 0.37 -4.34
C HIS A 192 -14.80 1.69 -4.68
N SER A 193 -14.16 1.75 -5.84
CA SER A 193 -13.32 2.89 -6.20
C SER A 193 -14.09 3.90 -7.06
N ALA A 194 -13.74 5.18 -6.95
CA ALA A 194 -14.30 6.24 -7.78
C ALA A 194 -14.21 5.91 -9.29
N PRO A 195 -15.09 6.48 -10.14
CA PRO A 195 -15.09 6.24 -11.60
C PRO A 195 -13.67 6.44 -12.18
N GLY A 196 -13.05 5.37 -12.66
CA GLY A 196 -11.69 5.39 -13.20
C GLY A 196 -10.77 4.31 -12.65
N ALA A 197 -10.94 3.89 -11.39
CA ALA A 197 -10.08 2.84 -10.80
C ALA A 197 -10.37 1.42 -11.34
N GLN A 198 -11.53 1.18 -11.95
CA GLN A 198 -11.77 -0.02 -12.76
C GLN A 198 -10.78 -0.17 -13.94
N LYS A 199 -10.18 0.94 -14.40
CA LYS A 199 -9.18 0.91 -15.49
C LYS A 199 -7.77 0.56 -14.99
N LEU A 200 -7.51 0.66 -13.68
CA LEU A 200 -6.16 0.51 -13.16
C LEU A 200 -5.64 -0.92 -13.31
N LYS A 201 -6.43 -1.92 -12.90
CA LYS A 201 -6.08 -3.33 -13.09
C LYS A 201 -5.78 -3.66 -14.56
N GLY A 202 -6.61 -3.17 -15.49
CA GLY A 202 -6.40 -3.36 -16.92
C GLY A 202 -5.07 -2.76 -17.39
N ALA A 203 -4.78 -1.51 -17.03
CA ALA A 203 -3.54 -0.84 -17.39
C ALA A 203 -2.29 -1.51 -16.77
N THR A 204 -2.40 -2.03 -15.54
CA THR A 204 -1.33 -2.79 -14.90
C THR A 204 -1.03 -4.07 -15.66
N LEU A 205 -2.06 -4.84 -16.03
CA LEU A 205 -1.91 -6.08 -16.81
C LEU A 205 -1.32 -5.81 -18.20
N GLU A 206 -1.82 -4.78 -18.90
CA GLU A 206 -1.27 -4.36 -20.19
C GLU A 206 0.21 -3.99 -20.09
N TYR A 207 0.60 -3.27 -19.04
CA TYR A 207 1.99 -2.89 -18.83
C TYR A 207 2.89 -4.09 -18.54
N VAL A 208 2.47 -5.01 -17.66
CA VAL A 208 3.21 -6.25 -17.36
C VAL A 208 3.35 -7.12 -18.61
N ALA A 209 2.27 -7.26 -19.39
CA ALA A 209 2.31 -7.97 -20.67
C ALA A 209 3.26 -7.32 -21.68
N SER A 210 3.28 -5.99 -21.76
CA SER A 210 4.20 -5.25 -22.65
C SER A 210 5.69 -5.47 -22.31
N LYS A 211 5.99 -5.78 -21.05
CA LYS A 211 7.33 -6.14 -20.58
C LYS A 211 7.69 -7.61 -20.82
N GLY A 212 6.71 -8.46 -21.14
CA GLY A 212 6.90 -9.89 -21.33
C GLY A 212 7.13 -10.66 -20.02
N TYR A 213 6.75 -10.08 -18.87
CA TYR A 213 6.94 -10.71 -17.57
C TYR A 213 5.81 -11.66 -17.23
N ALA A 214 6.16 -12.82 -16.66
CA ALA A 214 5.19 -13.78 -16.17
C ALA A 214 4.50 -13.25 -14.92
N TYR A 215 3.20 -13.49 -14.78
CA TYR A 215 2.45 -13.12 -13.59
C TYR A 215 1.42 -14.19 -13.23
N GLU A 216 1.04 -14.22 -11.95
CA GLU A 216 -0.02 -15.06 -11.42
C GLU A 216 -1.05 -14.18 -10.70
N GLU A 217 -2.34 -14.41 -10.92
CA GLU A 217 -3.40 -13.74 -10.18
C GLU A 217 -3.71 -14.54 -8.91
N VAL A 218 -3.24 -14.06 -7.76
CA VAL A 218 -3.43 -14.72 -6.46
C VAL A 218 -4.88 -14.59 -6.00
N ASN A 219 -5.50 -13.44 -6.26
CA ASN A 219 -6.91 -13.16 -6.02
C ASN A 219 -7.38 -12.02 -6.93
N ALA A 220 -8.68 -11.72 -6.91
CA ALA A 220 -9.32 -10.75 -7.79
C ALA A 220 -8.70 -9.33 -7.82
N GLY A 221 -7.86 -8.96 -6.84
CA GLY A 221 -7.20 -7.66 -6.76
C GLY A 221 -5.68 -7.72 -6.58
N THR A 222 -5.05 -8.90 -6.61
CA THR A 222 -3.60 -9.08 -6.35
C THR A 222 -2.94 -9.87 -7.48
N LEU A 223 -1.86 -9.32 -8.03
CA LEU A 223 -1.04 -9.91 -9.08
C LEU A 223 0.37 -10.14 -8.54
N LEU A 224 0.90 -11.35 -8.67
CA LEU A 224 2.29 -11.66 -8.36
C LEU A 224 3.08 -11.69 -9.67
N VAL A 225 3.90 -10.67 -9.92
CA VAL A 225 4.66 -10.51 -11.16
C VAL A 225 6.10 -10.95 -10.93
N LYS A 226 6.63 -11.79 -11.81
CA LYS A 226 8.02 -12.24 -11.75
C LYS A 226 8.90 -11.29 -12.56
N VAL A 227 9.63 -10.42 -11.86
CA VAL A 227 10.48 -9.40 -12.46
C VAL A 227 11.95 -9.85 -12.43
N PRO A 228 12.58 -10.08 -13.60
CA PRO A 228 13.99 -10.44 -13.66
C PRO A 228 14.88 -9.22 -13.39
N GLY A 229 15.99 -9.44 -12.70
CA GLY A 229 17.10 -8.49 -12.68
C GLY A 229 17.81 -8.47 -14.03
N LEU A 230 18.07 -7.29 -14.56
CA LEU A 230 18.71 -7.00 -15.85
C LEU A 230 20.01 -6.21 -15.66
N GLY A 231 20.39 -5.87 -14.43
CA GLY A 231 21.64 -5.18 -14.15
C GLY A 231 22.83 -6.05 -14.52
N GLU A 232 23.84 -5.47 -15.18
CA GLU A 232 25.10 -6.17 -15.44
C GLU A 232 25.66 -6.65 -14.11
N GLY A 233 25.60 -7.97 -13.88
CA GLY A 233 26.12 -8.55 -12.66
C GLY A 233 27.59 -8.20 -12.56
N VAL A 234 27.99 -7.55 -11.45
CA VAL A 234 29.40 -7.57 -11.05
C VAL A 234 29.72 -9.02 -10.72
N LEU A 235 30.12 -9.78 -11.74
CA LEU A 235 30.81 -11.05 -11.63
C LEU A 235 32.13 -10.76 -10.92
N SER A 236 32.13 -10.69 -9.59
CA SER A 236 33.33 -10.98 -8.83
C SER A 236 33.69 -12.43 -9.15
N LYS A 237 34.66 -12.59 -10.07
CA LYS A 237 35.26 -13.90 -10.36
C LYS A 237 35.57 -14.61 -9.04
N PRO A 238 35.31 -15.92 -8.92
CA PRO A 238 35.88 -16.67 -7.82
C PRO A 238 37.40 -16.60 -7.96
N GLU A 239 38.08 -16.10 -6.94
CA GLU A 239 39.54 -16.13 -6.88
C GLU A 239 39.99 -17.60 -6.88
N ASP A 240 40.64 -17.99 -7.98
CA ASP A 240 41.30 -19.27 -8.16
C ASP A 240 42.30 -19.50 -7.01
N GLY A 241 42.21 -20.68 -6.40
CA GLY A 241 43.00 -21.02 -5.23
C GLY A 241 44.47 -21.25 -5.56
N ASP A 242 45.35 -20.76 -4.69
CA ASP A 242 46.63 -21.41 -4.40
C ASP A 242 47.12 -21.01 -3.00
N LYS A 243 46.96 -21.91 -2.02
CA LYS A 243 48.09 -22.44 -1.22
C LYS A 243 47.66 -23.45 -0.15
N ALA A 244 48.40 -24.55 -0.19
CA ALA A 244 48.38 -25.72 0.67
C ALA A 244 48.35 -25.46 2.20
N PRO A 245 47.84 -26.41 2.99
CA PRO A 245 47.78 -26.28 4.45
C PRO A 245 49.17 -26.45 5.08
N VAL A 246 49.66 -25.39 5.73
CA VAL A 246 50.84 -25.49 6.61
C VAL A 246 50.39 -26.07 7.96
N LYS A 247 50.94 -27.25 8.30
CA LYS A 247 50.73 -27.97 9.55
C LYS A 247 51.06 -27.11 10.79
N PRO A 248 50.33 -27.26 11.91
CA PRO A 248 50.68 -26.61 13.17
C PRO A 248 51.94 -27.25 13.77
N LYS A 249 52.93 -26.42 14.12
CA LYS A 249 54.14 -26.83 14.84
C LYS A 249 53.82 -27.12 16.30
N GLN A 250 54.38 -28.23 16.77
CA GLN A 250 54.27 -28.81 18.10
C GLN A 250 54.75 -27.85 19.21
N SER A 251 54.03 -27.90 20.32
CA SER A 251 54.49 -27.53 21.65
C SER A 251 55.61 -28.46 22.15
N ASP A 252 56.67 -27.92 22.73
CA ASP A 252 57.35 -28.57 23.85
C ASP A 252 58.15 -27.59 24.73
N LYS A 253 57.76 -27.61 26.01
CA LYS A 253 58.55 -27.61 27.27
C LYS A 253 59.63 -26.55 27.57
N ALA A 254 59.28 -25.79 28.63
CA ALA A 254 59.94 -25.71 29.95
C ALA A 254 61.41 -25.22 30.07
N ALA A 255 61.60 -24.14 30.85
CA ALA A 255 62.09 -24.18 32.24
C ALA A 255 62.87 -22.91 32.67
N ALA A 256 62.36 -22.26 33.72
CA ALA A 256 63.07 -21.70 34.89
C ALA A 256 64.21 -20.65 34.71
N ARG A 257 64.07 -19.46 35.32
CA ARG A 257 64.54 -19.12 36.68
C ARG A 257 64.48 -17.60 36.98
N LYS A 258 63.85 -17.28 38.11
CA LYS A 258 64.12 -16.27 39.17
C LYS A 258 64.60 -14.83 38.86
N SER A 259 63.91 -13.93 39.60
CA SER A 259 64.40 -12.75 40.38
C SER A 259 63.89 -11.41 39.85
N ALA A 260 63.59 -10.37 40.63
CA ALA A 260 63.18 -10.19 42.03
C ALA A 260 62.82 -8.69 42.18
N SER A 261 61.80 -8.35 42.97
CA SER A 261 61.54 -7.01 43.57
C SER A 261 61.20 -5.88 42.57
N LYS A 262 60.42 -4.82 42.84
CA LYS A 262 59.95 -4.08 44.03
C LYS A 262 58.77 -3.23 43.49
N SER A 263 57.59 -3.21 44.12
CA SER A 263 57.13 -2.22 45.12
C SER A 263 56.51 -0.93 44.56
N CYS A 264 55.41 -0.53 45.23
CA CYS A 264 54.63 0.73 45.18
C CYS A 264 53.65 0.86 44.00
N CYS A 265 52.33 0.86 44.13
CA CYS A 265 51.42 1.39 45.17
C CYS A 265 51.65 2.88 45.44
N VAL A 266 50.70 3.73 45.04
CA VAL A 266 50.02 4.73 45.89
C VAL A 266 48.89 5.39 45.07
N CYS A 267 47.75 5.50 45.74
CA CYS A 267 46.54 6.21 45.37
C CYS A 267 46.74 7.73 45.30
N MET A 268 46.00 8.39 44.41
CA MET A 268 45.14 9.54 44.72
C MET A 268 44.25 9.83 43.51
#